data_AF-A0A520F9F1-F1
#
_entry.id   AF-A0A520F9F1-F1
#
_cell.length_a   1.000
_cell.length_b   1.000
_cell.length_c   1.000
_cell.angle_alpha   90.00
_cell.angle_beta   90.00
_cell.angle_gamma   90.00
#
_symmetry.space_group_name_H-M   'P 1'
#
loop_
_entity.id
_entity.type
_entity.pdbx_description
1 polymer ?
#
loop_
_entity_poly.entity_id
_entity_poly.type
_entity_poly.pdbx_seq_one_letter_code
_entity_poly.pdbx_strand_id
1 'polypeptide(L)'
;MTVTDQYLENNKAYAAQFDGPLPLPPSKHVAVVACMDARLDVYRILGLADGEAHVIRNAGGVITDDEIRSLAISQRLLGTKEIILIHHTDCGMLFFTNEV
;
A
#
# COMPACT_ATOMS: atom_id res chain seq x y z
N MET A 1 -3.12 -16.64 22.66
CA MET A 1 -3.01 -16.48 21.21
C MET A 1 -3.22 -15.02 20.90
N THR A 2 -2.24 -14.39 20.26
CA THR A 2 -2.29 -12.99 19.83
C THR A 2 -2.99 -12.87 18.48
N VAL A 3 -3.38 -11.66 18.08
CA VAL A 3 -3.91 -11.42 16.72
C VAL A 3 -2.86 -11.78 15.66
N THR A 4 -1.57 -11.55 15.95
CA THR A 4 -0.46 -11.95 15.08
C THR A 4 -0.46 -13.46 14.84
N ASP A 5 -0.65 -14.27 15.87
CA ASP A 5 -0.72 -15.73 15.73
C ASP A 5 -1.88 -16.15 14.80
N GLN A 6 -3.05 -15.49 14.94
CA GLN A 6 -4.19 -15.74 14.06
C GLN A 6 -3.88 -15.38 12.60
N TYR A 7 -3.15 -14.30 12.34
CA TYR A 7 -2.75 -13.92 10.98
C TYR A 7 -1.73 -14.89 10.36
N LEU A 8 -0.86 -15.50 11.17
CA LEU A 8 0.01 -16.58 10.71
C LEU A 8 -0.81 -17.81 10.28
N GLU A 9 -1.88 -18.15 11.01
CA GLU A 9 -2.78 -19.23 10.61
C GLU A 9 -3.54 -18.91 9.31
N ASN A 10 -4.08 -17.69 9.18
CA ASN A 10 -4.75 -17.26 7.95
C ASN A 10 -3.81 -17.33 6.73
N ASN A 11 -2.54 -16.96 6.91
CA ASN A 11 -1.53 -16.99 5.85
C ASN A 11 -1.28 -18.40 5.30
N LYS A 12 -1.50 -19.47 6.07
CA LYS A 12 -1.36 -20.85 5.57
C LYS A 12 -2.34 -21.14 4.44
N ALA A 13 -3.58 -20.66 4.55
CA ALA A 13 -4.58 -20.83 3.51
C ALA A 13 -4.25 -19.98 2.26
N TYR A 14 -3.77 -18.76 2.46
CA TYR A 14 -3.30 -17.89 1.37
C TYR A 14 -2.14 -18.52 0.60
N ALA A 15 -1.10 -18.99 1.30
CA ALA A 15 0.09 -19.57 0.70
C ALA A 15 -0.21 -20.85 -0.12
N ALA A 16 -1.22 -21.62 0.27
CA ALA A 16 -1.64 -22.81 -0.47
C ALA A 16 -2.32 -22.49 -1.82
N GLN A 17 -2.77 -21.26 -2.03
CA GLN A 17 -3.49 -20.82 -3.23
C GLN A 17 -2.71 -19.79 -4.06
N PHE A 18 -1.59 -19.27 -3.54
CA PHE A 18 -0.81 -18.24 -4.21
C PHE A 18 -0.13 -18.79 -5.49
N ASP A 19 -0.27 -18.05 -6.59
CA ASP A 19 0.34 -18.38 -7.88
C ASP A 19 1.46 -17.38 -8.23
N GLY A 20 2.70 -17.86 -8.27
CA GLY A 20 3.90 -17.04 -8.48
C GLY A 20 5.15 -17.88 -8.80
N PRO A 21 6.32 -17.24 -9.01
CA PRO A 21 6.63 -15.83 -8.74
C PRO A 21 6.13 -14.88 -9.84
N LEU A 22 5.71 -13.69 -9.46
CA LEU A 22 5.43 -12.60 -10.39
C LEU A 22 6.70 -11.77 -10.64
N PRO A 23 6.83 -11.10 -11.80
CA PRO A 23 7.91 -10.16 -12.05
C PRO A 23 7.95 -9.05 -11.00
N LEU A 24 9.16 -8.60 -10.67
CA LEU A 24 9.37 -7.53 -9.68
C LEU A 24 8.78 -6.17 -10.14
N PRO A 25 8.93 -5.72 -11.41
CA PRO A 25 8.35 -4.45 -11.84
C PRO A 25 6.82 -4.50 -11.90
N PRO A 26 6.09 -3.48 -11.39
CA PRO A 26 4.63 -3.42 -11.50
C PRO A 26 4.17 -3.43 -12.96
N SER A 27 3.30 -4.38 -13.32
CA SER A 27 2.90 -4.60 -14.71
C SER A 27 2.08 -3.45 -15.31
N LYS A 28 1.43 -2.62 -14.47
CA LYS A 28 0.71 -1.41 -14.89
C LYS A 28 1.54 -0.15 -14.79
N HIS A 29 2.78 -0.23 -14.31
CA HIS A 29 3.65 0.93 -14.12
C HIS A 29 3.02 2.04 -13.25
N VAL A 30 2.20 1.68 -12.26
CA VAL A 30 1.54 2.63 -11.34
C VAL A 30 2.04 2.45 -9.91
N ALA A 31 2.18 3.57 -9.19
CA ALA A 31 2.37 3.60 -7.74
C ALA A 31 1.20 4.32 -7.07
N VAL A 32 0.70 3.76 -5.96
CA VAL A 32 -0.37 4.33 -5.14
C VAL A 32 0.21 4.73 -3.79
N VAL A 33 -0.04 5.97 -3.36
CA VAL A 33 0.20 6.41 -1.98
C VAL A 33 -1.15 6.60 -1.29
N ALA A 34 -1.36 5.94 -0.15
CA ALA A 34 -2.64 5.98 0.56
C ALA A 34 -2.48 6.01 2.08
N CYS A 35 -3.55 6.39 2.79
CA CYS A 35 -3.56 6.30 4.26
C CYS A 35 -3.47 4.85 4.75
N MET A 36 -2.87 4.62 5.92
CA MET A 36 -2.81 3.32 6.63
C MET A 36 -4.13 2.92 7.31
N ASP A 37 -5.19 3.70 7.13
CA ASP A 37 -6.50 3.46 7.73
C ASP A 37 -6.99 2.02 7.47
N ALA A 38 -7.43 1.35 8.54
CA ALA A 38 -7.83 -0.06 8.50
C ALA A 38 -9.09 -0.32 7.66
N ARG A 39 -9.85 0.73 7.29
CA ARG A 39 -11.04 0.66 6.45
C ARG A 39 -10.70 0.69 4.95
N LEU A 40 -9.45 1.00 4.59
CA LEU A 40 -9.00 1.10 3.20
C LEU A 40 -8.35 -0.21 2.74
N ASP A 41 -9.11 -0.98 1.96
CA ASP A 41 -8.58 -2.05 1.12
C ASP A 41 -8.27 -1.50 -0.28
N VAL A 42 -7.06 -0.97 -0.45
CA VAL A 42 -6.63 -0.27 -1.68
C VAL A 42 -6.74 -1.16 -2.92
N TYR A 43 -6.41 -2.46 -2.78
CA TYR A 43 -6.51 -3.40 -3.89
C TYR A 43 -7.95 -3.54 -4.37
N ARG A 44 -8.91 -3.70 -3.45
CA ARG A 44 -10.33 -3.81 -3.80
C ARG A 44 -10.94 -2.49 -4.26
N ILE A 45 -10.53 -1.35 -3.70
CA ILE A 45 -10.99 -0.01 -4.10
C ILE A 45 -10.66 0.27 -5.58
N LEU A 46 -9.44 -0.09 -6.01
CA LEU A 46 -8.95 0.18 -7.37
C LEU A 46 -9.10 -1.01 -8.33
N GLY A 47 -9.48 -2.19 -7.84
CA GLY A 47 -9.58 -3.41 -8.65
C GLY A 47 -8.22 -3.94 -9.11
N LEU A 48 -7.18 -3.81 -8.28
CA LEU A 48 -5.82 -4.26 -8.59
C LEU A 48 -5.69 -5.76 -8.44
N ALA A 49 -4.95 -6.39 -9.36
CA ALA A 49 -4.42 -7.74 -9.19
C ALA A 49 -2.99 -7.72 -8.61
N ASP A 50 -2.52 -8.89 -8.16
CA ASP A 50 -1.16 -9.05 -7.66
C ASP A 50 -0.13 -8.67 -8.75
N GLY A 51 0.91 -7.92 -8.35
CA GLY A 51 1.97 -7.47 -9.24
C GLY A 51 1.62 -6.29 -10.17
N GLU A 52 0.43 -5.71 -10.07
CA GLU A 52 0.03 -4.62 -10.98
C GLU A 52 0.55 -3.23 -10.59
N ALA A 53 0.59 -2.92 -9.29
CA ALA A 53 0.96 -1.61 -8.79
C ALA A 53 1.79 -1.72 -7.49
N HIS A 54 2.63 -0.72 -7.23
CA HIS A 54 3.14 -0.51 -5.88
C HIS A 54 2.09 0.19 -5.02
N VAL A 55 1.96 -0.23 -3.76
CA VAL A 55 1.07 0.41 -2.78
C VAL A 55 1.90 0.81 -1.55
N ILE A 56 2.05 2.12 -1.36
CA ILE A 56 2.82 2.74 -0.28
C ILE A 56 1.80 3.36 0.69
N ARG A 57 1.95 3.12 2.00
CA ARG A 57 0.94 3.56 2.99
C ARG A 57 1.57 4.13 4.27
N ASN A 58 1.02 5.23 4.75
CA ASN A 58 1.39 5.85 6.03
C ASN A 58 0.20 6.56 6.71
N ALA A 59 0.41 7.19 7.86
CA ALA A 59 -0.63 7.97 8.53
C ALA A 59 -1.05 9.19 7.67
N GLY A 60 -2.28 9.15 7.16
CA GLY A 60 -2.87 10.23 6.35
C GLY A 60 -2.60 10.17 4.85
N GLY A 61 -1.74 9.27 4.36
CA GLY A 61 -1.31 9.27 2.95
C GLY A 61 -0.43 10.47 2.63
N VAL A 62 0.32 10.96 3.62
CA VAL A 62 1.15 12.16 3.54
C VAL A 62 2.39 11.88 2.69
N ILE A 63 2.81 12.83 1.86
CA ILE A 63 4.07 12.70 1.12
C ILE A 63 5.22 13.16 2.01
N THR A 64 5.85 12.23 2.73
CA THR A 64 7.08 12.48 3.48
C THR A 64 8.31 12.14 2.63
N ASP A 65 9.51 12.37 3.18
CA ASP A 65 10.75 11.93 2.54
C ASP A 65 10.78 10.41 2.31
N ASP A 66 10.05 9.62 3.12
CA ASP A 66 9.97 8.17 2.93
C ASP A 66 9.11 7.77 1.72
N GLU A 67 8.00 8.48 1.47
CA GLU A 67 7.20 8.31 0.25
C GLU A 67 7.99 8.78 -0.97
N ILE A 68 8.71 9.90 -0.89
CA ILE A 68 9.58 10.38 -1.98
C ILE A 68 10.67 9.35 -2.28
N ARG A 69 11.34 8.81 -1.26
CA ARG A 69 12.33 7.72 -1.39
C ARG A 69 11.71 6.49 -2.07
N SER A 70 10.53 6.09 -1.63
CA SER A 70 9.82 4.91 -2.15
C SER A 70 9.38 5.11 -3.60
N LEU A 71 8.82 6.27 -3.93
CA LEU A 71 8.44 6.65 -5.29
C LEU A 71 9.67 6.77 -6.21
N ALA A 72 10.78 7.34 -5.73
CA ALA A 72 12.02 7.42 -6.50
C ALA A 72 12.55 6.03 -6.87
N ILE A 73 12.53 5.07 -5.94
CA ILE A 73 12.87 3.68 -6.22
C ILE A 73 11.88 3.08 -7.24
N SER A 74 10.59 3.24 -6.97
CA SER A 74 9.49 2.75 -7.81
C SER A 74 9.64 3.19 -9.27
N GLN A 75 9.94 4.47 -9.49
CA GLN A 75 10.07 5.03 -10.84
C GLN A 75 11.42 4.67 -11.47
N ARG A 76 12.52 4.90 -10.76
CA ARG A 76 13.87 4.83 -11.35
C ARG A 76 14.38 3.40 -11.52
N LEU A 77 14.00 2.50 -10.61
CA LEU A 77 14.50 1.12 -10.59
C LEU A 77 13.44 0.12 -11.07
N LEU A 78 12.16 0.42 -10.88
CA LEU A 78 11.05 -0.50 -11.14
C LEU A 78 10.06 0.02 -12.21
N GLY A 79 10.34 1.17 -12.80
CA GLY A 79 9.72 1.63 -14.04
C GLY A 79 8.28 2.13 -13.92
N THR A 80 7.76 2.45 -12.73
CA THR A 80 6.45 3.11 -12.63
C THR A 80 6.50 4.53 -13.22
N LYS A 81 5.41 4.98 -13.82
CA LYS A 81 5.29 6.28 -14.50
C LYS A 81 4.11 7.12 -14.03
N GLU A 82 3.16 6.50 -13.34
CA GLU A 82 1.93 7.14 -12.87
C GLU A 82 1.84 7.03 -11.34
N ILE A 83 1.29 8.07 -10.71
CA ILE A 83 1.11 8.13 -9.25
C ILE A 83 -0.36 8.47 -8.95
N ILE A 84 -0.97 7.68 -8.07
CA ILE A 84 -2.30 7.93 -7.50
C ILE A 84 -2.13 8.28 -6.01
N LEU A 85 -2.69 9.41 -5.58
CA LEU A 85 -2.73 9.81 -4.17
C LEU A 85 -4.15 9.64 -3.62
N ILE A 86 -4.31 8.83 -2.57
CA ILE A 86 -5.60 8.53 -1.95
C ILE A 86 -5.62 8.99 -0.51
N HIS A 87 -6.31 10.11 -0.28
CA HIS A 87 -6.79 10.51 1.03
C HIS A 87 -8.20 9.96 1.25
N HIS A 88 -8.76 10.10 2.45
CA HIS A 88 -10.12 9.68 2.73
C HIS A 88 -10.82 10.59 3.74
N THR A 89 -12.15 10.55 3.74
CA THR A 89 -12.99 11.20 4.75
C THR A 89 -12.83 10.53 6.11
N ASP A 90 -13.12 11.27 7.19
CA ASP A 90 -13.01 10.78 8.57
C ASP A 90 -11.59 10.22 8.88
N CYS A 91 -10.57 10.90 8.34
CA CYS A 91 -9.19 10.54 8.57
C CYS A 91 -8.75 10.96 9.97
N GLY A 92 -8.04 10.06 10.66
CA GLY A 92 -7.48 10.31 12.00
C GLY A 92 -6.68 11.62 12.09
N MET A 93 -5.96 11.95 11.02
CA MET A 93 -5.13 13.16 10.93
C MET A 93 -5.91 14.49 10.99
N LEU A 94 -7.24 14.45 10.94
CA LEU A 94 -8.09 15.64 11.07
C LEU A 94 -8.41 16.00 12.52
N PHE A 95 -8.11 15.11 13.49
CA PHE A 95 -8.59 15.23 14.87
C PHE A 95 -7.54 15.69 15.89
N PHE A 96 -6.31 15.98 15.46
CA PHE A 96 -5.24 16.46 16.34
C PHE A 96 -4.31 17.45 15.63
N THR A 97 -3.64 18.30 16.41
CA THR A 97 -2.60 19.20 15.95
C THR A 97 -1.23 18.70 16.39
N ASN A 98 -0.17 19.21 15.79
CA ASN A 98 1.20 18.92 16.21
C ASN A 98 1.61 19.65 17.48
N GLU A 99 0.74 20.51 18.02
CA GLU A 99 0.98 21.24 19.25
C GLU A 99 0.63 20.35 20.44
N VAL A 100 1.61 19.56 20.88
CA VAL A 100 1.66 18.91 22.19
C VAL A 100 2.97 19.27 22.86
#